data_AF-F9FSU7-F1
#
_entry.id   AF-F9FSU7-F1
#
_cell.length_a   1.000
_cell.length_b   1.000
_cell.length_c   1.000
_cell.angle_alpha   90.00
_cell.angle_beta   90.00
_cell.angle_gamma   90.00
#
_symmetry.space_group_name_H-M   'P 1'
#
loop_
_entity.id
_entity.type
_entity.pdbx_description
1 polymer ?
#
loop_
_entity_poly.entity_id
_entity_poly.type
_entity_poly.pdbx_seq_one_letter_code
_entity_poly.pdbx_strand_id
1 'polypeptide(L)'
;MSSPLRKVAIVDASGRIGAFIFKSLHRSNKFDITVINRFGSKPAEYPEPTKVVQVHDEYPPLEMVQAFRGHDAVVLALGFAAEEHLPELARASVEAGVKRLIASGYGVDTTNEEAAKIFPVAAAKARMVEHLKFLEQPGWSWTEVACGAFLDFCIQVDFFGIKPEAKTAEILDDGNAKFTATTRDGVGQAVVGILGHPEETTNRIVYISSTELSLNDILEAEQKLVGKEGWKITHVKTDEEIAKAQKIVATATEMMPRMMATGRLGLAVNVQERFEANFERRGILDNDLLGVPQESIEEVVARVRHENDLDTQQRIKAQADSSSSQRQMLAAARAELASGDSGAGPNGASTKPPKKRVRNFTADDRAAHRIFEKKRRELFRERLNDLAKELPALAGKNPARLSKHDVIDESISRHQFERTACLDVIQAYRAMVRERDELLAEVNTWRATAAMPERRSTSTQMNLDDLGKLEARIRGQQAEGFRADVQDSAPLDTSYTVVNDPTSQPSFSPPTNSIHPAPL
;
A
#
# COMPACT_ATOMS: atom_id res chain seq x y z
N MET A 1 -8.43 -20.50 -28.08
CA MET A 1 -8.52 -20.98 -26.68
C MET A 1 -7.25 -20.58 -25.98
N SER A 2 -7.36 -19.72 -24.99
CA SER A 2 -6.26 -19.36 -24.09
C SER A 2 -5.67 -20.60 -23.42
N SER A 3 -4.34 -20.63 -23.22
CA SER A 3 -3.72 -21.72 -22.45
C SER A 3 -4.19 -21.66 -20.99
N PRO A 4 -4.51 -22.81 -20.37
CA PRO A 4 -4.97 -22.84 -18.98
C PRO A 4 -3.91 -22.24 -18.04
N LEU A 5 -4.35 -21.40 -17.10
CA LEU A 5 -3.50 -20.85 -16.06
C LEU A 5 -3.27 -21.93 -14.99
N ARG A 6 -2.02 -22.36 -14.77
CA ARG A 6 -1.70 -23.44 -13.82
C ARG A 6 -0.74 -23.01 -12.73
N LYS A 7 0.34 -22.31 -13.08
CA LYS A 7 1.34 -21.84 -12.12
C LYS A 7 0.96 -20.47 -11.59
N VAL A 8 0.61 -20.40 -10.31
CA VAL A 8 0.08 -19.19 -9.68
C VAL A 8 1.02 -18.73 -8.58
N ALA A 9 1.56 -17.53 -8.72
CA ALA A 9 2.26 -16.86 -7.63
C ALA A 9 1.29 -15.98 -6.84
N ILE A 10 1.39 -15.97 -5.51
CA ILE A 10 0.63 -15.07 -4.64
C ILE A 10 1.59 -14.27 -3.76
N VAL A 11 1.44 -12.94 -3.77
CA VAL A 11 2.20 -12.03 -2.91
C VAL A 11 1.37 -11.72 -1.67
N ASP A 12 1.99 -11.84 -0.48
CA ASP A 12 1.36 -11.63 0.84
C ASP A 12 0.26 -12.65 1.19
N ALA A 13 0.53 -13.93 0.95
CA ALA A 13 -0.38 -15.03 1.29
C ALA A 13 -0.64 -15.22 2.79
N SER A 14 0.15 -14.59 3.66
CA SER A 14 -0.08 -14.57 5.11
C SER A 14 -0.93 -13.39 5.59
N GLY A 15 -1.30 -12.49 4.68
CA GLY A 15 -2.08 -11.29 4.98
C GLY A 15 -3.53 -11.58 5.35
N ARG A 16 -4.25 -10.54 5.80
CA ARG A 16 -5.65 -10.64 6.23
C ARG A 16 -6.60 -11.21 5.18
N ILE A 17 -6.35 -10.89 3.90
CA ILE A 17 -7.08 -11.42 2.76
C ILE A 17 -6.30 -12.54 2.05
N GLY A 18 -4.98 -12.39 1.95
CA GLY A 18 -4.10 -13.36 1.28
C GLY A 18 -4.21 -14.77 1.84
N ALA A 19 -4.41 -14.93 3.15
CA ALA A 19 -4.58 -16.26 3.77
C ALA A 19 -5.83 -16.99 3.26
N PHE A 20 -6.93 -16.27 3.04
CA PHE A 20 -8.19 -16.84 2.55
C PHE A 20 -8.13 -17.13 1.04
N ILE A 21 -7.46 -16.26 0.28
CA ILE A 21 -7.17 -16.50 -1.14
C ILE A 21 -6.29 -17.74 -1.29
N PHE A 22 -5.19 -17.82 -0.53
CA PHE A 22 -4.30 -18.97 -0.54
C PHE A 22 -5.03 -20.27 -0.18
N LYS A 23 -5.83 -20.25 0.90
CA LYS A 23 -6.66 -21.38 1.33
C LYS A 23 -7.59 -21.87 0.22
N SER A 24 -8.23 -20.96 -0.51
CA SER A 24 -9.14 -21.29 -1.62
C SER A 24 -8.40 -21.86 -2.83
N LEU A 25 -7.30 -21.21 -3.23
CA LEU A 25 -6.41 -21.71 -4.29
C LEU A 25 -5.92 -23.12 -3.97
N HIS A 26 -5.44 -23.35 -2.75
CA HIS A 26 -4.92 -24.64 -2.32
C HIS A 26 -6.00 -25.72 -2.29
N ARG A 27 -7.18 -25.42 -1.70
CA ARG A 27 -8.32 -26.35 -1.66
C ARG A 27 -8.86 -26.73 -3.04
N SER A 28 -8.74 -25.83 -4.01
CA SER A 28 -9.19 -26.11 -5.39
C SER A 28 -8.42 -27.27 -6.02
N ASN A 29 -7.17 -27.51 -5.61
CA ASN A 29 -6.25 -28.49 -6.19
C ASN A 29 -6.08 -28.34 -7.73
N LYS A 30 -6.28 -27.12 -8.26
CA LYS A 30 -6.18 -26.82 -9.69
C LYS A 30 -4.84 -26.19 -10.10
N PHE A 31 -4.10 -25.64 -9.14
CA PHE A 31 -2.96 -24.76 -9.37
C PHE A 31 -1.69 -25.21 -8.65
N ASP A 32 -0.55 -24.98 -9.29
CA ASP A 32 0.77 -25.06 -8.67
C ASP A 32 1.06 -23.71 -8.00
N ILE A 33 1.01 -23.66 -6.68
CA ILE A 33 1.06 -22.40 -5.92
C ILE A 33 2.48 -22.09 -5.46
N THR A 34 2.94 -20.88 -5.76
CA THR A 34 4.13 -20.28 -5.18
C THR A 34 3.73 -19.08 -4.32
N VAL A 35 4.06 -19.13 -3.04
CA VAL A 35 3.92 -17.99 -2.14
C VAL A 35 5.18 -17.13 -2.19
N ILE A 36 5.00 -15.82 -2.38
CA ILE A 36 6.08 -14.83 -2.30
C ILE A 36 5.91 -14.04 -1.01
N ASN A 37 6.85 -14.24 -0.09
CA ASN A 37 6.89 -13.63 1.23
C ASN A 37 8.09 -12.71 1.37
N ARG A 38 7.95 -11.64 2.16
CA ARG A 38 9.08 -10.77 2.53
C ARG A 38 9.94 -11.41 3.62
N PHE A 39 11.24 -11.15 3.64
CA PHE A 39 12.14 -11.62 4.70
C PHE A 39 11.71 -11.17 6.11
N GLY A 40 11.16 -9.97 6.24
CA GLY A 40 10.62 -9.44 7.50
C GLY A 40 9.26 -10.01 7.91
N SER A 41 8.66 -10.91 7.12
CA SER A 41 7.36 -11.50 7.45
C SER A 41 7.46 -12.42 8.66
N LYS A 42 6.37 -12.52 9.43
CA LYS A 42 6.27 -13.57 10.44
C LYS A 42 6.33 -14.94 9.76
N PRO A 43 7.00 -15.94 10.36
CA PRO A 43 6.98 -17.29 9.82
C PRO A 43 5.55 -17.79 9.66
N ALA A 44 5.21 -18.22 8.44
CA ALA A 44 3.95 -18.89 8.13
C ALA A 44 4.31 -20.23 7.50
N GLU A 45 3.58 -21.27 7.92
CA GLU A 45 3.69 -22.61 7.33
C GLU A 45 2.60 -22.78 6.29
N TYR A 46 2.98 -23.29 5.12
CA TYR A 46 2.05 -23.57 4.03
C TYR A 46 2.03 -25.07 3.75
N PRO A 47 0.86 -25.67 3.48
CA PRO A 47 0.74 -27.09 3.18
C PRO A 47 1.48 -27.45 1.88
N GLU A 48 2.10 -28.63 1.86
CA GLU A 48 2.69 -29.22 0.65
C GLU A 48 1.61 -29.38 -0.45
N PRO A 49 1.95 -29.23 -1.75
CA PRO A 49 3.27 -28.99 -2.33
C PRO A 49 3.62 -27.50 -2.54
N THR A 50 3.12 -26.60 -1.68
CA THR A 50 3.30 -25.14 -1.85
C THR A 50 4.78 -24.74 -1.84
N LYS A 51 5.21 -23.99 -2.87
CA LYS A 51 6.56 -23.41 -2.91
C LYS A 51 6.56 -22.06 -2.20
N VAL A 52 7.65 -21.75 -1.50
CA VAL A 52 7.83 -20.44 -0.85
C VAL A 52 9.08 -19.78 -1.39
N VAL A 53 8.93 -18.55 -1.89
CA VAL A 53 10.01 -17.67 -2.33
C VAL A 53 10.08 -16.50 -1.37
N GLN A 54 11.29 -16.18 -0.91
CA GLN A 54 11.55 -15.02 -0.05
C GLN A 54 12.10 -13.87 -0.88
N VAL A 55 11.60 -12.66 -0.62
CA VAL A 55 12.04 -11.41 -1.28
C VAL A 55 12.33 -10.33 -0.24
N HIS A 56 13.04 -9.27 -0.65
CA HIS A 56 13.28 -8.12 0.22
C HIS A 56 12.01 -7.33 0.48
N ASP A 57 12.00 -6.62 1.62
CA ASP A 57 10.79 -6.04 2.18
C ASP A 57 10.22 -4.90 1.32
N GLU A 58 11.09 -4.27 0.53
CA GLU A 58 10.83 -3.16 -0.36
C GLU A 58 10.37 -3.59 -1.76
N TYR A 59 10.21 -4.89 -2.01
CA TYR A 59 9.86 -5.48 -3.31
C TYR A 59 10.70 -4.96 -4.50
N PRO A 60 12.05 -5.12 -4.49
CA PRO A 60 12.89 -4.58 -5.56
C PRO A 60 12.47 -5.09 -6.95
N PRO A 61 12.33 -4.21 -7.98
CA PRO A 61 11.72 -4.58 -9.25
C PRO A 61 12.32 -5.84 -9.91
N LEU A 62 13.65 -5.93 -9.98
CA LEU A 62 14.32 -7.07 -10.60
C LEU A 62 14.10 -8.38 -9.83
N GLU A 63 14.05 -8.31 -8.50
CA GLU A 63 13.78 -9.47 -7.67
C GLU A 63 12.36 -9.97 -7.90
N MET A 64 11.40 -9.05 -7.99
CA MET A 64 10.00 -9.39 -8.30
C MET A 64 9.83 -9.96 -9.71
N VAL A 65 10.54 -9.43 -10.71
CA VAL A 65 10.59 -10.03 -12.05
C VAL A 65 11.10 -11.47 -11.99
N GLN A 66 12.18 -11.75 -11.26
CA GLN A 66 12.66 -13.13 -11.11
C GLN A 66 11.67 -14.04 -10.37
N ALA A 67 11.03 -13.53 -9.31
CA ALA A 67 10.05 -14.28 -8.54
C ALA A 67 8.80 -14.62 -9.38
N PHE A 68 8.40 -13.74 -10.29
CA PHE A 68 7.24 -13.94 -11.16
C PHE A 68 7.53 -14.79 -12.40
N ARG A 69 8.78 -14.84 -12.88
CA ARG A 69 9.15 -15.60 -14.09
C ARG A 69 8.71 -17.06 -14.01
N GLY A 70 8.13 -17.54 -15.11
CA GLY A 70 7.67 -18.92 -15.26
C GLY A 70 6.33 -19.24 -14.62
N HIS A 71 5.63 -18.24 -14.04
CA HIS A 71 4.25 -18.35 -13.59
C HIS A 71 3.28 -17.89 -14.68
N ASP A 72 2.11 -18.51 -14.74
CA ASP A 72 1.04 -18.12 -15.67
C ASP A 72 0.26 -16.92 -15.12
N ALA A 73 0.07 -16.87 -13.79
CA ALA A 73 -0.67 -15.81 -13.12
C ALA A 73 0.02 -15.34 -11.82
N VAL A 74 -0.20 -14.08 -11.48
CA VAL A 74 0.23 -13.46 -10.22
C VAL A 74 -1.00 -12.87 -9.51
N VAL A 75 -1.14 -13.16 -8.22
CA VAL A 75 -2.17 -12.59 -7.34
C VAL A 75 -1.52 -11.66 -6.33
N LEU A 76 -1.91 -10.40 -6.32
CA LEU A 76 -1.45 -9.42 -5.34
C LEU A 76 -2.47 -9.34 -4.20
N ALA A 77 -2.08 -9.64 -2.96
CA ALA A 77 -2.95 -9.61 -1.79
C ALA A 77 -2.45 -8.63 -0.71
N LEU A 78 -1.85 -7.52 -1.14
CA LEU A 78 -1.19 -6.54 -0.27
C LEU A 78 -2.20 -5.59 0.41
N GLY A 79 -1.98 -5.35 1.70
CA GLY A 79 -2.73 -4.36 2.49
C GLY A 79 -2.32 -2.91 2.21
N PHE A 80 -3.09 -1.96 2.78
CA PHE A 80 -2.96 -0.52 2.52
C PHE A 80 -1.54 0.04 2.70
N ALA A 81 -0.78 -0.46 3.66
CA ALA A 81 0.57 0.03 3.94
C ALA A 81 1.61 -0.30 2.84
N ALA A 82 1.30 -1.25 1.96
CA ALA A 82 2.18 -1.67 0.86
C ALA A 82 1.61 -1.31 -0.51
N GLU A 83 0.60 -0.43 -0.54
CA GLU A 83 -0.10 -0.04 -1.77
C GLU A 83 0.79 0.70 -2.76
N GLU A 84 1.80 1.42 -2.27
CA GLU A 84 2.78 2.14 -3.10
C GLU A 84 3.58 1.22 -4.04
N HIS A 85 3.73 -0.06 -3.70
CA HIS A 85 4.46 -1.04 -4.51
C HIS A 85 3.62 -1.64 -5.66
N LEU A 86 2.29 -1.50 -5.64
CA LEU A 86 1.40 -2.14 -6.62
C LEU A 86 1.74 -1.80 -8.08
N PRO A 87 2.04 -0.54 -8.45
CA PRO A 87 2.41 -0.21 -9.83
C PRO A 87 3.67 -0.94 -10.31
N GLU A 88 4.66 -1.08 -9.44
CA GLU A 88 5.94 -1.73 -9.76
C GLU A 88 5.79 -3.24 -9.85
N LEU A 89 4.95 -3.83 -8.99
CA LEU A 89 4.59 -5.24 -9.06
C LEU A 89 3.82 -5.58 -10.33
N ALA A 90 2.92 -4.69 -10.77
CA ALA A 90 2.22 -4.88 -12.04
C ALA A 90 3.20 -4.85 -13.22
N ARG A 91 4.10 -3.86 -13.28
CA ARG A 91 5.17 -3.79 -14.30
C ARG A 91 6.08 -5.03 -14.27
N ALA A 92 6.44 -5.51 -13.08
CA ALA A 92 7.25 -6.71 -12.93
C ALA A 92 6.54 -7.96 -13.50
N SER A 93 5.21 -8.04 -13.38
CA SER A 93 4.44 -9.16 -13.97
C SER A 93 4.49 -9.12 -15.50
N VAL A 94 4.41 -7.93 -16.10
CA VAL A 94 4.55 -7.73 -17.55
C VAL A 94 5.94 -8.17 -18.01
N GLU A 95 7.00 -7.65 -17.38
CA GLU A 95 8.39 -7.96 -17.73
C GLU A 95 8.75 -9.45 -17.50
N ALA A 96 8.11 -10.10 -16.53
CA ALA A 96 8.29 -11.53 -16.27
C ALA A 96 7.56 -12.44 -17.27
N GLY A 97 6.72 -11.88 -18.15
CA GLY A 97 5.94 -12.64 -19.13
C GLY A 97 4.74 -13.38 -18.53
N VAL A 98 4.19 -12.86 -17.42
CA VAL A 98 2.96 -13.41 -16.80
C VAL A 98 1.77 -13.15 -17.73
N LYS A 99 0.80 -14.07 -17.77
CA LYS A 99 -0.40 -13.93 -18.64
C LYS A 99 -1.54 -13.18 -17.96
N ARG A 100 -1.70 -13.38 -16.65
CA ARG A 100 -2.77 -12.80 -15.84
C ARG A 100 -2.25 -12.20 -14.54
N LEU A 101 -2.51 -10.93 -14.31
CA LEU A 101 -2.40 -10.30 -12.98
C LEU A 101 -3.78 -10.20 -12.34
N ILE A 102 -3.93 -10.67 -11.10
CA ILE A 102 -5.08 -10.33 -10.25
C ILE A 102 -4.62 -9.24 -9.30
N ALA A 103 -5.11 -8.03 -9.52
CA ALA A 103 -4.71 -6.84 -8.77
C ALA A 103 -5.28 -6.85 -7.34
N SER A 104 -4.63 -6.11 -6.43
CA SER A 104 -5.08 -5.98 -5.04
C SER A 104 -6.21 -4.94 -4.92
N GLY A 105 -7.35 -5.18 -5.57
CA GLY A 105 -8.54 -4.30 -5.50
C GLY A 105 -9.36 -4.52 -4.23
N TYR A 106 -9.87 -5.75 -4.08
CA TYR A 106 -10.63 -6.32 -2.95
C TYR A 106 -11.32 -5.30 -2.03
N GLY A 107 -12.25 -4.52 -2.58
CA GLY A 107 -12.93 -3.48 -1.82
C GLY A 107 -14.06 -2.80 -2.59
N VAL A 108 -14.18 -1.50 -2.41
CA VAL A 108 -15.21 -0.66 -3.04
C VAL A 108 -15.02 -0.59 -4.56
N ASP A 109 -16.11 -0.29 -5.28
CA ASP A 109 -16.06 -0.03 -6.71
C ASP A 109 -15.20 1.20 -7.02
N THR A 110 -14.11 0.99 -7.76
CA THR A 110 -13.13 2.01 -8.11
C THR A 110 -13.57 2.89 -9.27
N THR A 111 -14.68 2.56 -9.93
CA THR A 111 -15.26 3.36 -11.02
C THR A 111 -16.17 4.49 -10.51
N ASN A 112 -16.55 4.48 -9.23
CA ASN A 112 -17.37 5.53 -8.65
C ASN A 112 -16.50 6.73 -8.21
N GLU A 113 -16.54 7.81 -8.99
CA GLU A 113 -15.74 9.01 -8.73
C GLU A 113 -16.10 9.72 -7.42
N GLU A 114 -17.37 9.68 -6.99
CA GLU A 114 -17.81 10.29 -5.74
C GLU A 114 -17.22 9.55 -4.54
N ALA A 115 -17.21 8.21 -4.57
CA ALA A 115 -16.56 7.40 -3.54
C ALA A 115 -15.04 7.67 -3.50
N ALA A 116 -14.39 7.83 -4.66
CA ALA A 116 -12.97 8.16 -4.75
C ALA A 116 -12.63 9.56 -4.16
N LYS A 117 -13.52 10.56 -4.30
CA LYS A 117 -13.35 11.89 -3.70
C LYS A 117 -13.39 11.83 -2.16
N ILE A 118 -14.18 10.93 -1.60
CA ILE A 118 -14.39 10.82 -0.15
C ILE A 118 -13.39 9.87 0.51
N PHE A 119 -13.12 8.72 -0.11
CA PHE A 119 -12.32 7.64 0.46
C PHE A 119 -10.95 7.54 -0.23
N PRO A 120 -9.84 7.94 0.42
CA PRO A 120 -8.52 7.99 -0.22
C PRO A 120 -8.00 6.66 -0.77
N VAL A 121 -8.40 5.54 -0.16
CA VAL A 121 -8.06 4.19 -0.63
C VAL A 121 -8.76 3.91 -1.96
N ALA A 122 -10.04 4.28 -2.11
CA ALA A 122 -10.75 4.14 -3.39
C ALA A 122 -10.06 4.94 -4.50
N ALA A 123 -9.61 6.16 -4.21
CA ALA A 123 -8.83 6.96 -5.17
C ALA A 123 -7.49 6.31 -5.55
N ALA A 124 -6.79 5.68 -4.58
CA ALA A 124 -5.53 4.98 -4.85
C ALA A 124 -5.75 3.75 -5.75
N LYS A 125 -6.79 2.97 -5.47
CA LYS A 125 -7.18 1.81 -6.30
C LYS A 125 -7.66 2.22 -7.69
N ALA A 126 -8.44 3.29 -7.81
CA ALA A 126 -8.83 3.84 -9.12
C ALA A 126 -7.61 4.22 -9.98
N ARG A 127 -6.60 4.87 -9.39
CA ARG A 127 -5.32 5.15 -10.08
C ARG A 127 -4.59 3.86 -10.47
N MET A 128 -4.67 2.82 -9.65
CA MET A 128 -4.08 1.53 -9.97
C MET A 128 -4.77 0.90 -11.19
N VAL A 129 -6.11 0.91 -11.26
CA VAL A 129 -6.86 0.45 -12.44
C VAL A 129 -6.45 1.19 -13.71
N GLU A 130 -6.33 2.52 -13.66
CA GLU A 130 -5.85 3.30 -14.81
C GLU A 130 -4.41 2.92 -15.19
N HIS A 131 -3.56 2.61 -14.21
CA HIS A 131 -2.22 2.09 -14.49
C HIS A 131 -2.24 0.70 -15.14
N LEU A 132 -3.13 -0.19 -14.72
CA LEU A 132 -3.30 -1.51 -15.32
C LEU A 132 -3.76 -1.41 -16.78
N LYS A 133 -4.74 -0.53 -17.06
CA LYS A 133 -5.19 -0.22 -18.43
C LYS A 133 -4.04 0.26 -19.30
N PHE A 134 -3.18 1.13 -18.77
CA PHE A 134 -2.00 1.62 -19.49
C PHE A 134 -0.98 0.51 -19.80
N LEU A 135 -0.88 -0.53 -18.97
CA LEU A 135 0.01 -1.67 -19.17
C LEU A 135 -0.56 -2.75 -20.11
N GLU A 136 -1.81 -2.63 -20.55
CA GLU A 136 -2.44 -3.63 -21.41
C GLU A 136 -1.65 -3.84 -22.70
N GLN A 137 -1.31 -5.09 -22.97
CA GLN A 137 -0.55 -5.48 -24.16
C GLN A 137 -0.84 -6.93 -24.54
N PRO A 138 -0.63 -7.35 -25.80
CA PRO A 138 -0.83 -8.72 -26.22
C PRO A 138 -0.09 -9.73 -25.32
N GLY A 139 -0.81 -10.75 -24.85
CA GLY A 139 -0.26 -11.80 -24.00
C GLY A 139 -0.22 -11.50 -22.50
N TRP A 140 -0.59 -10.28 -22.08
CA TRP A 140 -0.76 -9.92 -20.67
C TRP A 140 -2.15 -9.33 -20.44
N SER A 141 -2.79 -9.72 -19.33
CA SER A 141 -4.11 -9.25 -18.96
C SER A 141 -4.21 -9.04 -17.46
N TRP A 142 -5.18 -8.25 -17.02
CA TRP A 142 -5.45 -8.02 -15.61
C TRP A 142 -6.91 -8.28 -15.24
N THR A 143 -7.16 -8.55 -13.96
CA THR A 143 -8.49 -8.57 -13.37
C THR A 143 -8.42 -7.90 -12.01
N GLU A 144 -9.37 -7.02 -11.70
CA GLU A 144 -9.55 -6.44 -10.37
C GLU A 144 -10.87 -6.92 -9.77
N VAL A 145 -10.94 -7.03 -8.44
CA VAL A 145 -12.13 -7.52 -7.72
C VAL A 145 -12.74 -6.41 -6.89
N ALA A 146 -13.98 -6.01 -7.21
CA ALA A 146 -14.82 -5.20 -6.35
C ALA A 146 -15.73 -6.13 -5.52
N CYS A 147 -15.62 -6.06 -4.20
CA CYS A 147 -16.32 -6.97 -3.28
C CYS A 147 -16.97 -6.27 -2.08
N GLY A 148 -17.00 -4.94 -2.06
CA GLY A 148 -17.55 -4.16 -0.95
C GLY A 148 -16.76 -4.39 0.35
N ALA A 149 -17.47 -4.48 1.47
CA ALA A 149 -16.85 -4.72 2.78
C ALA A 149 -16.45 -6.20 2.96
N PHE A 150 -15.29 -6.45 3.59
CA PHE A 150 -14.93 -7.79 4.08
C PHE A 150 -15.79 -8.15 5.29
N LEU A 151 -16.94 -8.78 5.06
CA LEU A 151 -17.99 -8.96 6.06
C LEU A 151 -17.48 -9.56 7.37
N ASP A 152 -16.83 -10.71 7.27
CA ASP A 152 -16.35 -11.48 8.41
C ASP A 152 -15.22 -10.75 9.15
N PHE A 153 -14.33 -10.08 8.43
CA PHE A 153 -13.29 -9.25 9.05
C PHE A 153 -13.88 -8.02 9.76
N CYS A 154 -14.83 -7.34 9.13
CA CYS A 154 -15.47 -6.16 9.69
C CYS A 154 -16.32 -6.50 10.94
N ILE A 155 -16.98 -7.66 10.98
CA ILE A 155 -17.61 -8.20 12.21
C ILE A 155 -16.54 -8.50 13.25
N GLN A 156 -15.47 -9.21 12.86
CA GLN A 156 -14.41 -9.64 13.78
C GLN A 156 -13.75 -8.48 14.54
N VAL A 157 -13.65 -7.30 13.92
CA VAL A 157 -13.02 -6.11 14.52
C VAL A 157 -14.03 -5.02 14.90
N ASP A 158 -15.31 -5.36 14.96
CA ASP A 158 -16.45 -4.47 15.29
C ASP A 158 -16.49 -3.18 14.45
N PHE A 159 -16.04 -3.28 13.20
CA PHE A 159 -15.88 -2.15 12.27
C PHE A 159 -17.21 -1.47 11.93
N PHE A 160 -18.31 -2.23 11.96
CA PHE A 160 -19.67 -1.74 11.72
C PHE A 160 -20.23 -0.90 12.88
N GLY A 161 -19.46 -0.66 13.94
CA GLY A 161 -19.92 0.10 15.11
C GLY A 161 -20.81 -0.70 16.05
N ILE A 162 -20.96 -2.00 15.81
CA ILE A 162 -21.78 -2.93 16.60
C ILE A 162 -20.83 -3.73 17.50
N LYS A 163 -21.00 -3.61 18.82
CA LYS A 163 -20.16 -4.22 19.84
C LYS A 163 -21.02 -5.11 20.74
N PRO A 164 -21.12 -6.42 20.46
CA PRO A 164 -22.02 -7.31 21.18
C PRO A 164 -21.66 -7.48 22.65
N GLU A 165 -20.36 -7.53 23.00
CA GLU A 165 -19.92 -7.64 24.40
C GLU A 165 -20.37 -6.45 25.26
N ALA A 166 -20.28 -5.24 24.69
CA ALA A 166 -20.71 -4.01 25.35
C ALA A 166 -22.21 -3.71 25.18
N LYS A 167 -22.91 -4.49 24.34
CA LYS A 167 -24.28 -4.23 23.89
C LYS A 167 -24.48 -2.79 23.42
N THR A 168 -23.56 -2.28 22.62
CA THR A 168 -23.65 -0.93 22.04
C THR A 168 -23.63 -1.01 20.52
N ALA A 169 -24.43 -0.18 19.87
CA ALA A 169 -24.38 -0.02 18.42
C ALA A 169 -24.38 1.47 18.06
N GLU A 170 -23.40 1.88 17.25
CA GLU A 170 -23.40 3.18 16.59
C GLU A 170 -23.75 2.97 15.11
N ILE A 171 -25.00 3.26 14.76
CA ILE A 171 -25.58 3.02 13.45
C ILE A 171 -25.50 4.29 12.61
N LEU A 172 -25.11 4.17 11.34
CA LEU A 172 -25.08 5.28 10.41
C LEU A 172 -26.48 5.51 9.81
N ASP A 173 -26.91 6.78 9.82
CA ASP A 173 -28.24 7.24 9.42
C ASP A 173 -29.37 6.45 10.10
N ASP A 174 -30.22 5.74 9.36
CA ASP A 174 -31.27 4.87 9.90
C ASP A 174 -30.87 3.38 9.94
N GLY A 175 -29.69 3.05 9.42
CA GLY A 175 -29.13 1.70 9.36
C GLY A 175 -29.77 0.75 8.35
N ASN A 176 -30.74 1.19 7.54
CA ASN A 176 -31.51 0.32 6.63
C ASN A 176 -30.94 0.25 5.21
N ALA A 177 -30.03 1.17 4.86
CA ALA A 177 -29.40 1.16 3.54
C ALA A 177 -28.65 -0.16 3.30
N LYS A 178 -29.00 -0.81 2.19
CA LYS A 178 -28.41 -2.08 1.77
C LYS A 178 -27.12 -1.85 0.99
N PHE A 179 -26.09 -2.64 1.27
CA PHE A 179 -24.78 -2.58 0.65
C PHE A 179 -24.19 -3.97 0.43
N THR A 180 -23.21 -4.07 -0.48
CA THR A 180 -22.48 -5.31 -0.74
C THR A 180 -21.49 -5.60 0.39
N ALA A 181 -21.56 -6.82 0.93
CA ALA A 181 -20.52 -7.37 1.78
C ALA A 181 -20.13 -8.77 1.31
N THR A 182 -18.83 -9.06 1.31
CA THR A 182 -18.30 -10.35 0.86
C THR A 182 -17.43 -10.94 1.95
N THR A 183 -17.59 -12.24 2.23
CA THR A 183 -16.68 -12.93 3.15
C THR A 183 -15.31 -13.10 2.51
N ARG A 184 -14.25 -13.13 3.31
CA ARG A 184 -12.90 -13.36 2.78
C ARG A 184 -12.77 -14.73 2.08
N ASP A 185 -13.53 -15.75 2.53
CA ASP A 185 -13.63 -17.04 1.83
C ASP A 185 -14.31 -16.87 0.44
N GLY A 186 -15.38 -16.06 0.34
CA GLY A 186 -16.01 -15.70 -0.94
C GLY A 186 -15.07 -14.98 -1.91
N VAL A 187 -14.23 -14.06 -1.41
CA VAL A 187 -13.17 -13.42 -2.22
C VAL A 187 -12.15 -14.44 -2.70
N GLY A 188 -11.74 -15.38 -1.84
CA GLY A 188 -10.83 -16.46 -2.22
C GLY A 188 -11.41 -17.36 -3.31
N GLN A 189 -12.69 -17.70 -3.22
CA GLN A 189 -13.41 -18.44 -4.25
C GLN A 189 -13.49 -17.66 -5.57
N ALA A 190 -13.72 -16.34 -5.52
CA ALA A 190 -13.72 -15.50 -6.71
C ALA A 190 -12.37 -15.55 -7.45
N VAL A 191 -11.25 -15.51 -6.73
CA VAL A 191 -9.91 -15.63 -7.31
C VAL A 191 -9.72 -16.98 -8.02
N VAL A 192 -10.22 -18.08 -7.45
CA VAL A 192 -10.24 -19.40 -8.12
C VAL A 192 -11.07 -19.36 -9.41
N GLY A 193 -12.24 -18.72 -9.37
CA GLY A 193 -13.11 -18.52 -10.54
C GLY A 193 -12.42 -17.72 -11.64
N ILE A 194 -11.80 -16.59 -11.31
CA ILE A 194 -11.10 -15.70 -12.26
C ILE A 194 -10.00 -16.46 -13.01
N LEU A 195 -9.23 -17.29 -12.30
CA LEU A 195 -8.17 -18.10 -12.91
C LEU A 195 -8.73 -19.25 -13.77
N GLY A 196 -9.95 -19.71 -13.49
CA GLY A 196 -10.69 -20.70 -14.28
C GLY A 196 -11.37 -20.13 -15.52
N HIS A 197 -11.65 -18.82 -15.54
CA HIS A 197 -12.38 -18.11 -16.60
C HIS A 197 -11.54 -16.95 -17.18
N PRO A 198 -10.35 -17.21 -17.71
CA PRO A 198 -9.44 -16.15 -18.14
C PRO A 198 -9.98 -15.36 -19.34
N GLU A 199 -10.84 -15.91 -20.20
CA GLU A 199 -11.36 -15.17 -21.34
C GLU A 199 -12.45 -14.19 -20.89
N GLU A 200 -13.34 -14.61 -19.99
CA GLU A 200 -14.49 -13.86 -19.51
C GLU A 200 -14.15 -12.75 -18.51
N THR A 201 -12.99 -12.84 -17.84
CA THR A 201 -12.54 -11.84 -16.85
C THR A 201 -11.35 -11.00 -17.31
N THR A 202 -11.03 -11.02 -18.62
CA THR A 202 -9.88 -10.28 -19.15
C THR A 202 -10.09 -8.76 -19.08
N ASN A 203 -9.07 -8.04 -18.59
CA ASN A 203 -8.96 -6.58 -18.58
C ASN A 203 -10.20 -5.84 -18.06
N ARG A 204 -10.75 -6.35 -16.95
CA ARG A 204 -11.92 -5.75 -16.32
C ARG A 204 -11.95 -5.91 -14.82
N ILE A 205 -12.83 -5.12 -14.21
CA ILE A 205 -13.26 -5.30 -12.83
C ILE A 205 -14.35 -6.37 -12.83
N VAL A 206 -14.28 -7.29 -11.87
CA VAL A 206 -15.36 -8.23 -11.55
C VAL A 206 -16.03 -7.81 -10.25
N TYR A 207 -17.33 -8.02 -10.16
CA TYR A 207 -18.14 -7.61 -9.00
C TYR A 207 -18.71 -8.82 -8.29
N ILE A 208 -18.45 -8.93 -6.99
CA ILE A 208 -18.91 -10.08 -6.19
C ILE A 208 -19.58 -9.62 -4.91
N SER A 209 -20.46 -10.46 -4.39
CA SER A 209 -21.14 -10.27 -3.10
C SER A 209 -21.38 -11.62 -2.44
N SER A 210 -21.06 -11.78 -1.16
CA SER A 210 -21.58 -12.93 -0.39
C SER A 210 -22.99 -12.65 0.11
N THR A 211 -23.33 -11.38 0.35
CA THR A 211 -24.65 -10.96 0.84
C THR A 211 -24.86 -9.47 0.59
N GLU A 212 -26.09 -9.13 0.21
CA GLU A 212 -26.63 -7.79 0.33
C GLU A 212 -27.27 -7.61 1.71
N LEU A 213 -26.77 -6.66 2.52
CA LEU A 213 -27.25 -6.45 3.89
C LEU A 213 -27.19 -4.97 4.30
N SER A 214 -27.79 -4.67 5.44
CA SER A 214 -27.79 -3.36 6.09
C SER A 214 -27.12 -3.45 7.47
N LEU A 215 -26.81 -2.31 8.09
CA LEU A 215 -26.27 -2.29 9.45
C LEU A 215 -27.26 -2.89 10.46
N ASN A 216 -28.56 -2.69 10.24
CA ASN A 216 -29.61 -3.26 11.07
C ASN A 216 -29.70 -4.79 10.95
N ASP A 217 -29.44 -5.37 9.78
CA ASP A 217 -29.40 -6.84 9.64
C ASP A 217 -28.24 -7.45 10.46
N ILE A 218 -27.07 -6.80 10.44
CA ILE A 218 -25.91 -7.23 11.26
C ILE A 218 -26.25 -7.10 12.75
N LEU A 219 -26.84 -5.98 13.16
CA LEU A 219 -27.26 -5.77 14.54
C LEU A 219 -28.28 -6.82 14.98
N GLU A 220 -29.26 -7.14 14.15
CA GLU A 220 -30.25 -8.16 14.46
C GLU A 220 -29.61 -9.55 14.61
N ALA A 221 -28.68 -9.91 13.72
CA ALA A 221 -27.94 -11.17 13.80
C ALA A 221 -27.12 -11.27 15.11
N GLU A 222 -26.42 -10.20 15.49
CA GLU A 222 -25.69 -10.13 16.76
C GLU A 222 -26.63 -10.23 17.96
N GLN A 223 -27.76 -9.50 17.93
CA GLN A 223 -28.78 -9.55 18.98
C GLN A 223 -29.43 -10.93 19.12
N LYS A 224 -29.62 -11.67 18.03
CA LYS A 224 -30.10 -13.06 18.07
C LYS A 224 -29.10 -13.97 18.80
N LEU A 225 -27.81 -13.69 18.67
CA LEU A 225 -26.75 -14.48 19.29
C LEU A 225 -26.54 -14.16 20.78
N VAL A 226 -26.49 -12.88 21.16
CA VAL A 226 -26.15 -12.45 22.54
C VAL A 226 -27.35 -11.94 23.37
N GLY A 227 -28.53 -11.90 22.77
CA GLY A 227 -29.77 -11.41 23.38
C GLY A 227 -30.06 -9.94 23.08
N LYS A 228 -31.35 -9.64 22.86
CA LYS A 228 -31.89 -8.32 22.47
C LYS A 228 -31.93 -7.29 23.60
N GLU A 229 -31.94 -7.73 24.84
CA GLU A 229 -32.12 -6.83 25.99
C GLU A 229 -30.85 -6.06 26.35
N GLY A 230 -31.01 -4.78 26.70
CA GLY A 230 -29.94 -3.93 27.24
C GLY A 230 -29.04 -3.25 26.20
N TRP A 231 -29.43 -3.24 24.91
CA TRP A 231 -28.66 -2.56 23.88
C TRP A 231 -28.82 -1.04 23.93
N LYS A 232 -27.68 -0.33 23.87
CA LYS A 232 -27.65 1.12 23.65
C LYS A 232 -27.34 1.39 22.18
N ILE A 233 -28.36 1.81 21.44
CA ILE A 233 -28.26 2.13 20.02
C ILE A 233 -28.22 3.66 19.86
N THR A 234 -27.22 4.17 19.15
CA THR A 234 -27.08 5.58 18.78
C THR A 234 -27.00 5.71 17.27
N HIS A 235 -27.56 6.78 16.73
CA HIS A 235 -27.53 7.07 15.30
C HIS A 235 -26.62 8.27 15.02
N VAL A 236 -25.81 8.17 13.98
CA VAL A 236 -24.89 9.23 13.52
C VAL A 236 -25.18 9.48 12.05
N LYS A 237 -25.32 10.75 11.66
CA LYS A 237 -25.50 11.06 10.24
C LYS A 237 -24.22 10.73 9.47
N THR A 238 -24.34 10.02 8.36
CA THR A 238 -23.16 9.58 7.61
C THR A 238 -22.34 10.77 7.10
N ASP A 239 -22.98 11.88 6.68
CA ASP A 239 -22.26 13.08 6.24
C ASP A 239 -21.46 13.76 7.37
N GLU A 240 -21.96 13.72 8.61
CA GLU A 240 -21.24 14.22 9.80
C GLU A 240 -20.03 13.32 10.11
N GLU A 241 -20.19 12.00 9.98
CA GLU A 241 -19.09 11.04 10.15
C GLU A 241 -18.03 11.20 9.06
N ILE A 242 -18.43 11.42 7.80
CA ILE A 242 -17.50 11.72 6.69
C ILE A 242 -16.67 12.96 7.02
N ALA A 243 -17.31 14.08 7.39
CA ALA A 243 -16.61 15.33 7.69
C ALA A 243 -15.63 15.17 8.85
N LYS A 244 -16.04 14.48 9.92
CA LYS A 244 -15.21 14.16 11.08
C LYS A 244 -14.01 13.28 10.69
N ALA A 245 -14.26 12.20 9.96
CA ALA A 245 -13.21 11.26 9.57
C ALA A 245 -12.21 11.89 8.59
N GLN A 246 -12.66 12.68 7.61
CA GLN A 246 -11.77 13.44 6.71
C GLN A 246 -10.84 14.39 7.48
N LYS A 247 -11.38 15.11 8.48
CA LYS A 247 -10.56 15.97 9.34
C LYS A 247 -9.49 15.17 10.06
N ILE A 248 -9.82 14.01 10.63
CA ILE A 248 -8.85 13.14 11.32
C ILE A 248 -7.81 12.61 10.35
N VAL A 249 -8.20 12.13 9.17
CA VAL A 249 -7.26 11.65 8.14
C VAL A 249 -6.26 12.73 7.75
N ALA A 250 -6.70 13.99 7.61
CA ALA A 250 -5.85 15.11 7.24
C ALA A 250 -4.90 15.58 8.36
N THR A 251 -5.29 15.42 9.63
CA THR A 251 -4.60 16.06 10.77
C THR A 251 -3.88 15.09 11.71
N ALA A 252 -4.30 13.83 11.78
CA ALA A 252 -3.73 12.87 12.71
C ALA A 252 -2.30 12.47 12.31
N THR A 253 -1.33 12.73 13.19
CA THR A 253 0.07 12.27 13.02
C THR A 253 0.22 10.78 13.32
N GLU A 254 -0.57 10.28 14.27
CA GLU A 254 -0.55 8.88 14.70
C GLU A 254 -1.22 7.94 13.68
N MET A 255 -0.58 6.80 13.44
CA MET A 255 -1.04 5.80 12.47
C MET A 255 -2.43 5.25 12.79
N MET A 256 -2.69 4.89 14.06
CA MET A 256 -3.92 4.20 14.45
C MET A 256 -5.19 5.07 14.31
N PRO A 257 -5.24 6.31 14.84
CA PRO A 257 -6.37 7.21 14.60
C PRO A 257 -6.61 7.49 13.12
N ARG A 258 -5.55 7.70 12.35
CA ARG A 258 -5.64 7.93 10.91
C ARG A 258 -6.24 6.71 10.20
N MET A 259 -5.75 5.50 10.50
CA MET A 259 -6.25 4.26 9.92
C MET A 259 -7.72 4.00 10.26
N MET A 260 -8.12 4.23 11.51
CA MET A 260 -9.52 4.09 11.93
C MET A 260 -10.42 5.08 11.18
N ALA A 261 -10.02 6.35 11.08
CA ALA A 261 -10.78 7.35 10.34
C ALA A 261 -10.87 7.03 8.84
N THR A 262 -9.78 6.58 8.22
CA THR A 262 -9.80 6.06 6.84
C THR A 262 -10.78 4.91 6.69
N GLY A 263 -10.82 3.99 7.66
CA GLY A 263 -11.81 2.92 7.70
C GLY A 263 -13.25 3.43 7.80
N ARG A 264 -13.52 4.42 8.65
CA ARG A 264 -14.86 5.03 8.77
C ARG A 264 -15.33 5.68 7.48
N LEU A 265 -14.44 6.31 6.71
CA LEU A 265 -14.75 6.76 5.35
C LEU A 265 -15.11 5.58 4.44
N GLY A 266 -14.36 4.48 4.53
CA GLY A 266 -14.67 3.23 3.82
C GLY A 266 -16.07 2.70 4.15
N LEU A 267 -16.46 2.66 5.42
CA LEU A 267 -17.82 2.24 5.81
C LEU A 267 -18.88 3.22 5.26
N ALA A 268 -18.67 4.52 5.43
CA ALA A 268 -19.58 5.56 4.96
C ALA A 268 -19.87 5.46 3.46
N VAL A 269 -18.84 5.20 2.64
CA VAL A 269 -19.03 5.04 1.19
C VAL A 269 -19.72 3.74 0.78
N ASN A 270 -19.83 2.74 1.68
CA ASN A 270 -20.62 1.54 1.41
C ASN A 270 -22.10 1.75 1.75
N VAL A 271 -22.42 2.50 2.81
CA VAL A 271 -23.79 2.55 3.36
C VAL A 271 -24.66 3.68 2.81
N GLN A 272 -24.13 4.57 1.95
CA GLN A 272 -24.93 5.59 1.28
C GLN A 272 -25.22 5.23 -0.18
N GLU A 273 -26.50 5.30 -0.56
CA GLU A 273 -26.98 4.94 -1.89
C GLU A 273 -26.27 5.68 -3.03
N ARG A 274 -25.87 6.94 -2.81
CA ARG A 274 -25.17 7.78 -3.81
C ARG A 274 -23.84 7.19 -4.31
N PHE A 275 -23.25 6.26 -3.58
CA PHE A 275 -21.99 5.61 -3.96
C PHE A 275 -22.20 4.25 -4.63
N GLU A 276 -23.45 3.81 -4.79
CA GLU A 276 -23.83 2.64 -5.59
C GLU A 276 -23.06 1.35 -5.18
N ALA A 277 -22.79 1.20 -3.88
CA ALA A 277 -22.04 0.07 -3.32
C ALA A 277 -22.86 -1.22 -3.20
N ASN A 278 -24.12 -1.23 -3.68
CA ASN A 278 -24.97 -2.40 -3.76
C ASN A 278 -24.92 -2.95 -5.19
N PHE A 279 -24.08 -3.95 -5.40
CA PHE A 279 -23.79 -4.51 -6.73
C PHE A 279 -24.92 -5.42 -7.23
N GLU A 280 -25.65 -6.05 -6.31
CA GLU A 280 -26.83 -6.86 -6.63
C GLU A 280 -27.94 -6.00 -7.22
N ARG A 281 -28.27 -4.89 -6.54
CA ARG A 281 -29.25 -3.91 -7.03
C ARG A 281 -28.88 -3.31 -8.39
N ARG A 282 -27.57 -3.21 -8.69
CA ARG A 282 -27.06 -2.76 -10.01
C ARG A 282 -27.14 -3.84 -11.09
N GLY A 283 -27.34 -5.11 -10.72
CA GLY A 283 -27.42 -6.23 -11.66
C GLY A 283 -26.09 -6.57 -12.33
N ILE A 284 -24.96 -6.33 -11.66
CA ILE A 284 -23.60 -6.47 -12.24
C ILE A 284 -22.78 -7.60 -11.60
N LEU A 285 -23.39 -8.46 -10.78
CA LEU A 285 -22.66 -9.53 -10.09
C LEU A 285 -22.11 -10.58 -11.06
N ASP A 286 -20.84 -10.94 -10.85
CA ASP A 286 -20.13 -12.03 -11.51
C ASP A 286 -20.16 -13.32 -10.68
N ASN A 287 -20.98 -13.39 -9.62
CA ASN A 287 -21.06 -14.51 -8.69
C ASN A 287 -21.20 -15.87 -9.38
N ASP A 288 -22.14 -15.98 -10.34
CA ASP A 288 -22.40 -17.24 -11.06
C ASP A 288 -21.20 -17.68 -11.91
N LEU A 289 -20.55 -16.73 -12.59
CA LEU A 289 -19.34 -16.98 -13.37
C LEU A 289 -18.19 -17.46 -12.49
N LEU A 290 -18.06 -16.89 -11.29
CA LEU A 290 -16.91 -17.11 -10.41
C LEU A 290 -17.16 -18.19 -9.33
N GLY A 291 -18.39 -18.68 -9.23
CA GLY A 291 -18.83 -19.64 -8.23
C GLY A 291 -18.84 -19.08 -6.80
N VAL A 292 -19.09 -17.78 -6.62
CA VAL A 292 -19.17 -17.16 -5.30
C VAL A 292 -20.58 -17.39 -4.72
N PRO A 293 -20.72 -18.13 -3.60
CA PRO A 293 -22.02 -18.42 -3.03
C PRO A 293 -22.61 -17.20 -2.31
N GLN A 294 -23.94 -17.13 -2.28
CA GLN A 294 -24.66 -16.28 -1.33
C GLN A 294 -24.63 -16.94 0.06
N GLU A 295 -24.51 -16.13 1.11
CA GLU A 295 -24.36 -16.55 2.50
C GLU A 295 -25.40 -15.86 3.40
N SER A 296 -25.86 -16.55 4.44
CA SER A 296 -26.70 -15.92 5.47
C SER A 296 -25.85 -15.09 6.43
N ILE A 297 -26.24 -13.84 6.67
CA ILE A 297 -25.60 -12.98 7.67
C ILE A 297 -25.60 -13.60 9.07
N GLU A 298 -26.65 -14.34 9.43
CA GLU A 298 -26.76 -14.98 10.76
C GLU A 298 -25.73 -16.10 10.92
N GLU A 299 -25.53 -16.90 9.87
CA GLU A 299 -24.52 -17.96 9.85
C GLU A 299 -23.10 -17.39 9.85
N VAL A 300 -22.87 -16.28 9.12
CA VAL A 300 -21.58 -15.59 9.09
C VAL A 300 -21.26 -15.01 10.48
N VAL A 301 -22.18 -14.30 11.11
CA VAL A 301 -22.00 -13.74 12.47
C VAL A 301 -21.72 -14.86 13.48
N ALA A 302 -22.53 -15.92 13.49
CA ALA A 302 -22.33 -17.06 14.39
C ALA A 302 -20.94 -17.71 14.21
N ARG A 303 -20.53 -17.92 12.95
CA ARG A 303 -19.21 -18.48 12.62
C ARG A 303 -18.07 -17.60 13.10
N VAL A 304 -18.11 -16.29 12.81
CA VAL A 304 -17.06 -15.34 13.20
C VAL A 304 -16.92 -15.25 14.71
N ARG A 305 -18.03 -15.17 15.45
CA ARG A 305 -18.00 -15.08 16.91
C ARG A 305 -17.50 -16.37 17.56
N HIS A 306 -17.89 -17.54 17.04
CA HIS A 306 -17.35 -18.81 17.48
C HIS A 306 -15.84 -18.95 17.22
N GLU A 307 -15.35 -18.53 16.06
CA GLU A 307 -13.91 -18.52 15.74
C GLU A 307 -13.12 -17.59 16.67
N ASN A 308 -13.66 -16.41 16.97
CA ASN A 308 -13.05 -15.46 17.92
C ASN A 308 -12.95 -16.04 19.34
N ASP A 309 -13.98 -16.77 19.80
CA ASP A 309 -13.96 -17.43 21.10
C ASP A 309 -12.87 -18.50 21.17
N LEU A 310 -12.75 -19.33 20.12
CA LEU A 310 -11.70 -20.34 20.03
C LEU A 310 -10.30 -19.73 20.03
N ASP A 311 -10.07 -18.66 19.25
CA ASP A 311 -8.80 -17.94 19.21
C ASP A 311 -8.46 -17.33 20.58
N THR A 312 -9.45 -16.77 21.26
CA THR A 312 -9.30 -16.21 22.61
C THR A 312 -8.93 -17.30 23.60
N GLN A 313 -9.61 -18.45 23.57
CA GLN A 313 -9.29 -19.60 24.42
C GLN A 313 -7.89 -20.15 24.15
N GLN A 314 -7.46 -20.24 22.88
CA GLN A 314 -6.12 -20.68 22.51
C GLN A 314 -5.05 -19.71 23.01
N ARG A 315 -5.28 -18.39 22.93
CA ARG A 315 -4.35 -17.37 23.47
C ARG A 315 -4.24 -17.46 24.99
N ILE A 316 -5.37 -17.60 25.69
CA ILE A 316 -5.39 -17.80 27.15
C ILE A 316 -4.59 -19.05 27.52
N LYS A 317 -4.79 -20.16 26.80
CA LYS A 317 -4.05 -21.40 27.02
C LYS A 317 -2.55 -21.23 26.78
N ALA A 318 -2.15 -20.61 25.67
CA ALA A 318 -0.74 -20.37 25.35
C ALA A 318 -0.05 -19.47 26.40
N GLN A 319 -0.76 -18.47 26.92
CA GLN A 319 -0.26 -17.60 27.99
C GLN A 319 -0.15 -18.34 29.32
N ALA A 320 -1.11 -19.21 29.65
CA ALA A 320 -1.05 -20.08 30.82
C ALA A 320 0.13 -21.06 30.74
N ASP A 321 0.35 -21.70 29.58
CA ASP A 321 1.45 -22.64 29.34
C ASP A 321 2.83 -21.96 29.41
N SER A 322 2.94 -20.73 28.88
CA SER A 322 4.15 -19.90 29.00
C SER A 322 4.43 -19.53 30.46
N SER A 323 3.40 -19.14 31.22
CA SER A 323 3.54 -18.81 32.65
C SER A 323 3.90 -20.04 33.51
N SER A 324 3.37 -21.21 33.17
CA SER A 324 3.70 -22.49 33.81
C SER A 324 5.15 -22.87 33.56
N SER A 325 5.62 -22.74 32.31
CA SER A 325 7.01 -22.98 31.92
C SER A 325 7.98 -22.05 32.64
N GLN A 326 7.63 -20.76 32.78
CA GLN A 326 8.42 -19.81 33.58
C GLN A 326 8.46 -20.18 35.06
N ARG A 327 7.34 -20.62 35.66
CA ARG A 327 7.30 -21.08 37.06
C ARG A 327 8.14 -22.33 37.28
N GLN A 328 8.12 -23.29 36.35
CA GLN A 328 8.95 -24.50 36.41
C GLN A 328 10.44 -24.17 36.31
N MET A 329 10.84 -23.26 35.41
CA MET A 329 12.23 -22.78 35.34
C MET A 329 12.67 -22.07 36.63
N LEU A 330 11.81 -21.23 37.22
CA LEU A 330 12.13 -20.55 38.48
C LEU A 330 12.21 -21.53 39.67
N ALA A 331 11.36 -22.57 39.69
CA ALA A 331 11.38 -23.61 40.70
C ALA A 331 12.63 -24.49 40.59
N ALA A 332 13.04 -24.85 39.37
CA ALA A 332 14.28 -25.58 39.11
C ALA A 332 15.52 -24.77 39.56
N ALA A 333 15.57 -23.47 39.22
CA ALA A 333 16.65 -22.60 39.68
C ALA A 333 16.69 -22.45 41.21
N ARG A 334 15.53 -22.40 41.88
CA ARG A 334 15.46 -22.40 43.35
C ARG A 334 15.86 -23.72 43.98
N ALA A 335 15.55 -24.85 43.36
CA ALA A 335 15.97 -26.16 43.82
C ALA A 335 17.49 -26.35 43.70
N GLU A 336 18.10 -25.88 42.60
CA GLU A 336 19.56 -25.86 42.43
C GLU A 336 20.26 -24.98 43.47
N LEU A 337 19.67 -23.83 43.82
CA LEU A 337 20.15 -22.95 44.90
C LEU A 337 19.99 -23.57 46.30
N ALA A 338 18.99 -24.43 46.51
CA ALA A 338 18.72 -25.07 47.80
C ALA A 338 19.54 -26.36 48.02
N SER A 339 20.02 -27.01 46.96
CA SER A 339 20.87 -28.21 47.03
C SER A 339 22.37 -27.92 47.22
N GLY A 340 22.75 -26.67 47.45
CA GLY A 340 24.14 -26.28 47.68
C GLY A 340 24.64 -26.66 49.07
N ASP A 341 25.00 -27.93 49.27
CA ASP A 341 25.96 -28.33 50.30
C ASP A 341 27.40 -28.26 49.75
N SER A 342 28.25 -27.78 50.62
CA SER A 342 29.66 -27.42 50.47
C SER A 342 30.57 -28.61 50.16
N GLY A 343 31.46 -28.45 49.18
CA GLY A 343 32.53 -29.41 48.89
C GLY A 343 33.48 -28.92 47.81
N ALA A 344 34.64 -28.41 48.24
CA ALA A 344 35.73 -27.96 47.37
C ALA A 344 36.43 -29.12 46.64
N GLY A 345 36.79 -28.93 45.37
CA GLY A 345 37.78 -29.75 44.67
C GLY A 345 37.80 -29.53 43.15
N PRO A 346 38.97 -29.52 42.47
CA PRO A 346 39.20 -28.72 41.27
C PRO A 346 39.22 -29.52 39.96
N ASN A 347 39.23 -28.77 38.84
CA ASN A 347 39.50 -29.17 37.46
C ASN A 347 38.44 -30.01 36.73
N GLY A 348 37.87 -29.41 35.69
CA GLY A 348 37.07 -30.09 34.69
C GLY A 348 36.39 -29.11 33.74
N ALA A 349 37.16 -28.47 32.87
CA ALA A 349 36.62 -27.67 31.79
C ALA A 349 35.68 -28.52 30.92
N SER A 350 34.39 -28.16 30.88
CA SER A 350 33.53 -28.49 29.73
C SER A 350 32.59 -27.32 29.41
N THR A 351 33.14 -26.33 28.72
CA THR A 351 32.35 -25.34 27.99
C THR A 351 31.82 -25.99 26.71
N LYS A 352 30.64 -26.63 26.77
CA LYS A 352 29.85 -26.83 25.55
C LYS A 352 28.84 -25.69 25.43
N PRO A 353 29.03 -24.74 24.49
CA PRO A 353 28.00 -23.75 24.20
C PRO A 353 26.77 -24.46 23.60
N PRO A 354 25.57 -23.88 23.72
CA PRO A 354 24.37 -24.45 23.14
C PRO A 354 24.61 -24.65 21.63
N LYS A 355 24.28 -25.85 21.11
CA LYS A 355 24.40 -26.14 19.68
C LYS A 355 23.58 -25.10 18.91
N LYS A 356 24.27 -24.14 18.29
CA LYS A 356 23.72 -23.29 17.23
C LYS A 356 23.05 -24.21 16.22
N ARG A 357 21.81 -23.93 15.84
CA ARG A 357 21.15 -24.61 14.72
C ARG A 357 21.96 -24.28 13.47
N VAL A 358 22.91 -25.14 13.12
CA VAL A 358 23.72 -25.00 11.91
C VAL A 358 22.81 -25.37 10.74
N ARG A 359 22.41 -24.36 9.96
CA ARG A 359 21.81 -24.62 8.64
C ARG A 359 22.87 -25.26 7.77
N ASN A 360 22.70 -26.54 7.47
CA ASN A 360 23.54 -27.23 6.49
C ASN A 360 23.13 -26.75 5.09
N PHE A 361 23.72 -25.63 4.64
CA PHE A 361 23.66 -25.28 3.22
C PHE A 361 24.28 -26.44 2.43
N THR A 362 23.58 -26.94 1.42
CA THR A 362 24.13 -27.92 0.50
C THR A 362 25.23 -27.29 -0.35
N ALA A 363 26.03 -28.11 -1.05
CA ALA A 363 27.01 -27.57 -1.99
C ALA A 363 26.34 -26.75 -3.10
N ASP A 364 25.13 -27.15 -3.49
CA ASP A 364 24.30 -26.48 -4.49
C ASP A 364 23.75 -25.16 -3.97
N ASP A 365 23.30 -25.07 -2.71
CA ASP A 365 22.88 -23.80 -2.09
C ASP A 365 24.03 -22.79 -2.04
N ARG A 366 25.26 -23.26 -1.73
CA ARG A 366 26.46 -22.41 -1.75
C ARG A 366 26.87 -22.01 -3.16
N ALA A 367 26.60 -22.85 -4.17
CA ALA A 367 26.86 -22.51 -5.57
C ALA A 367 25.85 -21.48 -6.07
N ALA A 368 24.56 -21.67 -5.79
CA ALA A 368 23.49 -20.74 -6.09
C ALA A 368 23.70 -19.38 -5.41
N HIS A 369 24.06 -19.37 -4.12
CA HIS A 369 24.37 -18.13 -3.39
C HIS A 369 25.58 -17.41 -3.98
N ARG A 370 26.61 -18.12 -4.44
CA ARG A 370 27.78 -17.52 -5.10
C ARG A 370 27.42 -16.88 -6.44
N ILE A 371 26.56 -17.53 -7.22
CA ILE A 371 26.07 -17.00 -8.50
C ILE A 371 25.19 -15.77 -8.24
N PHE A 372 24.28 -15.84 -7.27
CA PHE A 372 23.42 -14.73 -6.87
C PHE A 372 24.23 -13.51 -6.39
N GLU A 373 25.18 -13.72 -5.48
CA GLU A 373 26.02 -12.67 -4.92
C GLU A 373 26.93 -12.04 -6.00
N LYS A 374 27.42 -12.82 -6.97
CA LYS A 374 28.15 -12.31 -8.13
C LYS A 374 27.26 -11.40 -8.99
N LYS A 375 26.06 -11.87 -9.35
CA LYS A 375 25.08 -11.10 -10.14
C LYS A 375 24.67 -9.81 -9.44
N ARG A 376 24.48 -9.86 -8.11
CA ARG A 376 24.19 -8.67 -7.27
C ARG A 376 25.30 -7.62 -7.34
N ARG A 377 26.57 -8.05 -7.26
CA ARG A 377 27.73 -7.15 -7.35
C ARG A 377 27.88 -6.53 -8.75
N GLU A 378 27.59 -7.30 -9.78
CA GLU A 378 27.61 -6.83 -11.17
C GLU A 378 26.53 -5.76 -11.40
N LEU A 379 25.29 -6.02 -10.99
CA LEU A 379 24.17 -5.07 -11.09
C LEU A 379 24.37 -3.82 -10.24
N PHE A 380 24.91 -3.96 -9.03
CA PHE A 380 25.24 -2.81 -8.17
C PHE A 380 26.29 -1.92 -8.85
N ARG A 381 27.29 -2.51 -9.50
CA ARG A 381 28.31 -1.78 -10.24
C ARG A 381 27.74 -1.09 -11.48
N GLU A 382 26.83 -1.75 -12.19
CA GLU A 382 26.12 -1.17 -13.33
C GLU A 382 25.31 0.06 -12.91
N ARG A 383 24.53 -0.05 -11.82
CA ARG A 383 23.78 1.08 -11.26
C ARG A 383 24.68 2.22 -10.79
N LEU A 384 25.83 1.92 -10.18
CA LEU A 384 26.80 2.96 -9.83
C LEU A 384 27.37 3.65 -11.06
N ASN A 385 27.61 2.92 -12.15
CA ASN A 385 28.07 3.52 -13.40
C ASN A 385 27.00 4.41 -14.03
N ASP A 386 25.73 4.00 -13.98
CA ASP A 386 24.64 4.81 -14.50
C ASP A 386 24.43 6.07 -13.65
N LEU A 387 24.43 5.94 -12.32
CA LEU A 387 24.40 7.09 -11.42
C LEU A 387 25.57 8.05 -11.71
N ALA A 388 26.78 7.54 -11.95
CA ALA A 388 27.92 8.38 -12.27
C ALA A 388 27.78 9.16 -13.59
N LYS A 389 27.03 8.64 -14.58
CA LYS A 389 26.77 9.35 -15.84
C LYS A 389 25.82 10.54 -15.65
N GLU A 390 24.90 10.44 -14.69
CA GLU A 390 23.93 11.49 -14.36
C GLU A 390 24.53 12.61 -13.50
N LEU A 391 25.77 12.44 -13.01
CA LEU A 391 26.44 13.41 -12.14
C LEU A 391 27.37 14.33 -12.96
N PRO A 392 27.04 15.63 -13.11
CA PRO A 392 27.82 16.55 -13.94
C PRO A 392 29.29 16.69 -13.49
N ALA A 393 29.56 16.62 -12.18
CA ALA A 393 30.91 16.70 -11.62
C ALA A 393 31.79 15.47 -11.90
N LEU A 394 31.18 14.37 -12.37
CA LEU A 394 31.87 13.18 -12.82
C LEU A 394 31.93 13.08 -14.35
N ALA A 395 31.41 14.09 -15.07
CA ALA A 395 31.46 14.15 -16.53
C ALA A 395 32.91 14.07 -17.02
N GLY A 396 33.15 13.22 -18.02
CA GLY A 396 34.49 12.98 -18.59
C GLY A 396 35.36 12.00 -17.80
N LYS A 397 34.96 11.55 -16.61
CA LYS A 397 35.64 10.45 -15.90
C LYS A 397 35.08 9.11 -16.39
N ASN A 398 35.93 8.08 -16.49
CA ASN A 398 35.47 6.74 -16.86
C ASN A 398 34.67 6.12 -15.70
N PRO A 399 33.35 5.85 -15.85
CA PRO A 399 32.51 5.35 -14.76
C PRO A 399 33.02 4.04 -14.16
N ALA A 400 33.61 3.17 -14.99
CA ALA A 400 34.12 1.87 -14.56
C ALA A 400 35.36 1.95 -13.64
N ARG A 401 35.97 3.14 -13.47
CA ARG A 401 37.13 3.38 -12.61
C ARG A 401 36.81 4.22 -11.38
N LEU A 402 35.57 4.67 -11.21
CA LEU A 402 35.17 5.48 -10.07
C LEU A 402 34.95 4.60 -8.83
N SER A 403 35.33 5.10 -7.66
CA SER A 403 35.04 4.40 -6.42
C SER A 403 33.58 4.60 -6.04
N LYS A 404 33.02 3.64 -5.29
CA LYS A 404 31.65 3.72 -4.76
C LYS A 404 31.44 4.98 -3.89
N HIS A 405 32.48 5.42 -3.18
CA HIS A 405 32.38 6.56 -2.28
C HIS A 405 32.28 7.84 -3.11
N ASP A 406 33.13 8.00 -4.12
CA ASP A 406 33.12 9.20 -4.97
C ASP A 406 31.76 9.41 -5.66
N VAL A 407 31.14 8.33 -6.16
CA VAL A 407 29.82 8.41 -6.83
C VAL A 407 28.72 8.79 -5.82
N ILE A 408 28.77 8.25 -4.61
CA ILE A 408 27.76 8.52 -3.58
C ILE A 408 27.91 9.95 -3.04
N ASP A 409 29.13 10.38 -2.72
CA ASP A 409 29.39 11.71 -2.15
C ASP A 409 29.01 12.81 -3.15
N GLU A 410 29.30 12.58 -4.43
CA GLU A 410 28.91 13.52 -5.48
C GLU A 410 27.39 13.52 -5.74
N SER A 411 26.73 12.36 -5.60
CA SER A 411 25.27 12.27 -5.66
C SER A 411 24.60 13.01 -4.50
N ILE A 412 25.11 12.87 -3.28
CA ILE A 412 24.63 13.59 -2.11
C ILE A 412 24.79 15.11 -2.33
N SER A 413 25.96 15.54 -2.79
CA SER A 413 26.26 16.94 -3.08
C SER A 413 25.32 17.51 -4.15
N ARG A 414 25.06 16.77 -5.22
CA ARG A 414 24.11 17.15 -6.27
C ARG A 414 22.69 17.33 -5.73
N HIS A 415 22.19 16.38 -4.94
CA HIS A 415 20.85 16.47 -4.36
C HIS A 415 20.72 17.62 -3.36
N GLN A 416 21.76 17.90 -2.57
CA GLN A 416 21.79 19.07 -1.70
C GLN A 416 21.72 20.37 -2.51
N PHE A 417 22.52 20.47 -3.58
CA PHE A 417 22.49 21.62 -4.48
C PHE A 417 21.11 21.82 -5.13
N GLU A 418 20.51 20.78 -5.70
CA GLU A 418 19.19 20.86 -6.34
C GLU A 418 18.10 21.31 -5.36
N ARG A 419 18.15 20.82 -4.13
CA ARG A 419 17.21 21.21 -3.07
C ARG A 419 17.36 22.69 -2.74
N THR A 420 18.59 23.18 -2.54
CA THR A 420 18.85 24.61 -2.30
C THR A 420 18.37 25.46 -3.47
N ALA A 421 18.70 25.08 -4.70
CA ALA A 421 18.25 25.80 -5.90
C ALA A 421 16.71 25.86 -6.01
N CYS A 422 16.00 24.77 -5.67
CA CYS A 422 14.55 24.77 -5.63
C CYS A 422 14.00 25.75 -4.56
N LEU A 423 14.61 25.80 -3.38
CA LEU A 423 14.21 26.73 -2.32
C LEU A 423 14.45 28.19 -2.73
N ASP A 424 15.56 28.47 -3.40
CA ASP A 424 15.89 29.81 -3.90
C ASP A 424 14.86 30.27 -4.96
N VAL A 425 14.50 29.38 -5.89
CA VAL A 425 13.45 29.65 -6.89
C VAL A 425 12.09 29.90 -6.24
N ILE A 426 11.73 29.11 -5.24
CA ILE A 426 10.50 29.30 -4.45
C ILE A 426 10.50 30.69 -3.78
N GLN A 427 11.62 31.10 -3.20
CA GLN A 427 11.75 32.40 -2.56
C GLN A 427 11.68 33.55 -3.57
N ALA A 428 12.36 33.44 -4.70
CA ALA A 428 12.32 34.43 -5.79
C ALA A 428 10.90 34.59 -6.34
N TYR A 429 10.17 33.49 -6.52
CA TYR A 429 8.78 33.52 -6.97
C TYR A 429 7.86 34.23 -5.97
N ARG A 430 8.03 33.99 -4.66
CA ARG A 430 7.27 34.70 -3.61
C ARG A 430 7.54 36.21 -3.63
N ALA A 431 8.78 36.62 -3.84
CA ALA A 431 9.13 38.03 -3.94
C ALA A 431 8.43 38.69 -5.14
N MET A 432 8.45 38.02 -6.30
CA MET A 432 7.79 38.50 -7.52
C MET A 432 6.27 38.59 -7.37
N VAL A 433 5.63 37.60 -6.73
CA VAL A 433 4.19 37.62 -6.45
C VAL A 433 3.83 38.79 -5.53
N ARG A 434 4.65 39.04 -4.51
CA ARG A 434 4.45 40.17 -3.59
C ARG A 434 4.54 41.51 -4.33
N GLU A 435 5.58 41.71 -5.13
CA GLU A 435 5.76 42.94 -5.90
C GLU A 435 4.59 43.17 -6.88
N ARG A 436 4.12 42.10 -7.55
CA ARG A 436 2.91 42.16 -8.38
C ARG A 436 1.69 42.63 -7.59
N ASP A 437 1.47 42.09 -6.40
CA ASP A 437 0.30 42.40 -5.57
C ASP A 437 0.35 43.83 -5.02
N GLU A 438 1.56 44.33 -4.67
CA GLU A 438 1.80 45.72 -4.29
C GLU A 438 1.48 46.69 -5.45
N LEU A 439 1.99 46.40 -6.66
CA LEU A 439 1.68 47.20 -7.86
C LEU A 439 0.20 47.16 -8.23
N LEU A 440 -0.46 46.00 -8.06
CA LEU A 440 -1.89 45.88 -8.32
C LEU A 440 -2.71 46.72 -7.34
N ALA A 441 -2.32 46.76 -6.07
CA ALA A 441 -2.96 47.59 -5.05
C ALA A 441 -2.81 49.09 -5.36
N GLU A 442 -1.62 49.52 -5.80
CA GLU A 442 -1.40 50.91 -6.24
C GLU A 442 -2.29 51.26 -7.44
N VAL A 443 -2.31 50.42 -8.47
CA VAL A 443 -3.16 50.60 -9.65
C VAL A 443 -4.64 50.69 -9.27
N ASN A 444 -5.11 49.85 -8.34
CA ASN A 444 -6.50 49.87 -7.91
C ASN A 444 -6.84 51.12 -7.09
N THR A 445 -5.89 51.68 -6.34
CA THR A 445 -6.05 52.98 -5.67
C THR A 445 -6.30 54.10 -6.68
N TRP A 446 -5.56 54.08 -7.80
CA TRP A 446 -5.71 55.08 -8.87
C TRP A 446 -7.03 54.89 -9.63
N ARG A 447 -7.42 53.64 -9.91
CA ARG A 447 -8.71 53.30 -10.53
C ARG A 447 -9.89 53.74 -9.67
N ALA A 448 -9.83 53.55 -8.36
CA ALA A 448 -10.86 53.99 -7.43
C ALA A 448 -11.06 55.52 -7.48
N THR A 449 -9.96 56.28 -7.52
CA THR A 449 -10.00 57.74 -7.66
C THR A 449 -10.65 58.17 -8.99
N ALA A 450 -10.48 57.37 -10.05
CA ALA A 450 -11.08 57.60 -11.36
C ALA A 450 -12.50 57.00 -11.53
N ALA A 451 -13.13 56.51 -10.46
CA ALA A 451 -14.41 55.79 -10.49
C ALA A 451 -14.45 54.60 -11.47
N MET A 452 -13.30 53.96 -11.70
CA MET A 452 -13.18 52.77 -12.54
C MET A 452 -13.22 51.48 -11.69
N PRO A 453 -13.75 50.37 -12.23
CA PRO A 453 -13.73 49.08 -11.55
C PRO A 453 -12.32 48.60 -11.21
N GLU A 454 -12.20 47.91 -10.08
CA GLU A 454 -10.97 47.26 -9.64
C GLU A 454 -10.50 46.19 -10.63
N ARG A 455 -9.19 46.14 -10.83
CA ARG A 455 -8.53 45.11 -11.64
C ARG A 455 -8.14 43.94 -10.75
N ARG A 456 -8.43 42.73 -11.21
CA ARG A 456 -7.96 41.49 -10.57
C ARG A 456 -6.77 40.92 -11.34
N SER A 457 -5.91 40.20 -10.62
CA SER A 457 -4.85 39.39 -11.24
C SER A 457 -5.47 38.35 -12.17
N THR A 458 -4.93 38.22 -13.38
CA THR A 458 -5.34 37.22 -14.38
C THR A 458 -4.46 35.97 -14.37
N SER A 459 -3.35 35.97 -13.61
CA SER A 459 -2.42 34.84 -13.59
C SER A 459 -2.92 33.75 -12.64
N THR A 460 -3.20 32.57 -13.19
CA THR A 460 -3.74 31.38 -12.51
C THR A 460 -2.70 30.25 -12.43
N GLN A 461 -1.40 30.56 -12.44
CA GLN A 461 -0.35 29.54 -12.46
C GLN A 461 0.47 29.57 -11.18
N MET A 462 0.21 28.53 -10.36
CA MET A 462 0.73 28.21 -9.01
C MET A 462 0.18 29.05 -7.84
N ASN A 463 -0.64 28.40 -7.01
CA ASN A 463 -1.09 28.93 -5.73
C ASN A 463 0.10 28.98 -4.75
N LEU A 464 0.25 30.09 -4.01
CA LEU A 464 1.28 30.27 -2.97
C LEU A 464 1.20 29.18 -1.89
N ASP A 465 -0.01 28.64 -1.66
CA ASP A 465 -0.23 27.51 -0.76
C ASP A 465 0.42 26.22 -1.25
N ASP A 466 0.36 25.95 -2.56
CA ASP A 466 0.98 24.75 -3.15
C ASP A 466 2.51 24.89 -3.17
N LEU A 467 3.01 26.11 -3.33
CA LEU A 467 4.43 26.44 -3.16
C LEU A 467 4.88 26.22 -1.70
N GLY A 468 4.05 26.57 -0.73
CA GLY A 468 4.28 26.33 0.70
C GLY A 468 4.33 24.84 1.05
N LYS A 469 3.42 24.03 0.49
CA LYS A 469 3.45 22.56 0.62
C LYS A 469 4.71 21.96 -0.01
N LEU A 470 5.11 22.46 -1.18
CA LEU A 470 6.33 22.01 -1.86
C LEU A 470 7.58 22.33 -1.04
N GLU A 471 7.68 23.53 -0.47
CA GLU A 471 8.78 23.92 0.41
C GLU A 471 8.83 23.03 1.67
N ALA A 472 7.68 22.81 2.32
CA ALA A 472 7.60 21.95 3.50
C ALA A 472 8.06 20.51 3.19
N ARG A 473 7.74 20.00 2.00
CA ARG A 473 8.23 18.68 1.53
C ARG A 473 9.74 18.67 1.30
N ILE A 474 10.30 19.73 0.70
CA ILE A 474 11.75 19.85 0.46
C ILE A 474 12.53 19.96 1.79
N ARG A 475 12.01 20.74 2.76
CA ARG A 475 12.60 20.91 4.10
C ARG A 475 12.39 19.70 5.01
N GLY A 476 11.24 19.03 4.92
CA GLY A 476 10.91 17.84 5.74
C GLY A 476 11.84 16.66 5.47
N GLN A 477 12.32 16.50 4.24
CA GLN A 477 13.36 15.53 3.87
C GLN A 477 14.72 15.76 4.57
N GLN A 478 14.90 16.88 5.27
CA GLN A 478 16.11 17.24 5.99
C GLN A 478 16.10 16.75 7.46
N ALA A 479 14.91 16.59 8.06
CA ALA A 479 14.77 16.28 9.49
C ALA A 479 14.91 14.77 9.81
N GLU A 480 14.64 13.88 8.85
CA GLU A 480 14.70 12.43 9.06
C GLU A 480 16.12 11.83 8.94
N GLY A 481 17.13 12.63 8.59
CA GLY A 481 18.47 12.12 8.22
C GLY A 481 19.64 12.45 9.16
N PHE A 482 19.48 13.31 10.17
CA PHE A 482 20.64 13.77 10.96
C PHE A 482 20.84 12.96 12.25
N ARG A 483 21.75 11.98 12.20
CA ARG A 483 22.53 11.59 13.39
C ARG A 483 23.57 12.68 13.61
N ALA A 484 23.48 13.38 14.74
CA ALA A 484 24.49 14.33 15.18
C ALA A 484 25.81 13.58 15.40
N ASP A 485 26.80 13.81 14.54
CA ASP A 485 28.24 13.67 14.81
C ASP A 485 29.03 13.91 13.50
N VAL A 486 29.17 15.17 13.05
CA VAL A 486 30.34 15.60 12.25
C VAL A 486 30.61 17.08 12.54
N GLN A 487 31.86 17.37 12.90
CA GLN A 487 32.41 18.67 13.26
C GLN A 487 32.40 19.68 12.11
N ASP A 488 32.35 20.97 12.49
CA ASP A 488 32.57 22.17 11.68
C ASP A 488 33.57 21.97 10.54
N SER A 489 33.09 22.08 9.30
CA SER A 489 33.94 22.29 8.12
C SER A 489 33.51 23.58 7.41
N ALA A 490 34.49 24.44 7.18
CA ALA A 490 34.42 25.80 6.64
C ALA A 490 33.55 25.98 5.38
N PRO A 491 33.06 27.20 5.09
CA PRO A 491 32.26 27.49 3.90
C PRO A 491 33.01 27.16 2.61
N LEU A 492 32.38 26.36 1.75
CA LEU A 492 32.87 26.02 0.41
C LEU A 492 32.63 27.19 -0.56
N ASP A 493 33.68 27.54 -1.31
CA ASP A 493 33.69 28.55 -2.37
C ASP A 493 32.72 28.16 -3.51
N THR A 494 31.82 29.08 -3.86
CA THR A 494 30.70 28.87 -4.79
C THR A 494 30.96 29.39 -6.21
N SER A 495 32.21 29.53 -6.64
CA SER A 495 32.52 30.03 -7.99
C SER A 495 32.44 28.92 -9.07
N TYR A 496 31.26 28.71 -9.66
CA TYR A 496 31.15 28.12 -11.00
C TYR A 496 31.13 29.25 -12.04
N THR A 497 32.16 29.33 -12.88
CA THR A 497 32.24 30.27 -13.99
C THR A 497 31.26 29.87 -15.09
N VAL A 498 30.16 30.63 -15.21
CA VAL A 498 29.28 30.59 -16.38
C VAL A 498 30.00 31.29 -17.54
N VAL A 499 30.43 30.53 -18.54
CA VAL A 499 30.89 31.08 -19.81
C VAL A 499 29.65 31.56 -20.59
N ASN A 500 29.28 32.82 -20.41
CA ASN A 500 28.31 33.49 -21.27
C ASN A 500 29.02 33.85 -22.59
N ASP A 501 28.77 33.09 -23.66
CA ASP A 501 29.04 33.54 -25.03
C ASP A 501 27.85 34.39 -25.53
N PRO A 502 28.01 35.71 -25.72
CA PRO A 502 26.91 36.59 -26.12
C PRO A 502 26.50 36.47 -27.60
N THR A 503 27.13 35.59 -28.40
CA THR A 503 26.93 35.56 -29.86
C THR A 503 26.01 34.46 -30.37
N SER A 504 25.45 33.63 -29.50
CA SER A 504 24.51 32.56 -29.89
C SER A 504 23.08 32.84 -29.40
N GLN A 505 22.38 33.77 -30.06
CA GLN A 505 20.92 33.86 -29.93
C GLN A 505 20.26 32.86 -30.91
N PRO A 506 19.43 31.90 -30.44
CA PRO A 506 18.52 31.18 -31.31
C PRO A 506 17.36 32.11 -31.70
N SER A 507 17.18 32.35 -33.00
CA SER A 507 16.03 33.09 -33.52
C SER A 507 14.76 32.25 -33.42
N PHE A 508 13.79 32.72 -32.65
CA PHE A 508 12.42 32.20 -32.66
C PHE A 508 11.55 33.12 -33.50
N SER A 509 11.17 32.69 -34.70
CA SER A 509 10.10 33.31 -35.48
C SER A 509 8.75 32.72 -35.06
N PRO A 510 7.72 33.53 -34.75
CA PRO A 510 6.39 33.02 -34.43
C PRO A 510 5.63 32.61 -35.72
N PRO A 511 4.73 31.62 -35.66
CA PRO A 511 3.94 31.20 -36.82
C PRO A 511 2.81 32.20 -37.10
N THR A 512 2.81 32.79 -38.29
CA THR A 512 1.72 33.63 -38.80
C THR A 512 0.63 32.76 -39.43
N ASN A 513 -0.50 32.60 -38.75
CA ASN A 513 -1.76 32.19 -39.39
C ASN A 513 -2.62 33.42 -39.65
N SER A 514 -2.50 33.95 -40.86
CA SER A 514 -3.30 35.05 -41.38
C SER A 514 -4.66 34.50 -41.84
N ILE A 515 -5.72 34.74 -41.08
CA ILE A 515 -7.10 34.62 -41.58
C ILE A 515 -7.49 36.02 -42.06
N HIS A 516 -7.46 36.24 -43.37
CA HIS A 516 -8.15 37.36 -44.01
C HIS A 516 -9.53 36.88 -44.51
N PRO A 517 -10.61 37.66 -44.30
CA PRO A 517 -11.89 37.39 -44.93
C PRO A 517 -11.87 37.87 -46.38
N ALA A 518 -12.36 37.04 -47.31
CA ALA A 518 -12.62 37.45 -48.69
C ALA A 518 -14.03 38.05 -48.81
N PRO A 519 -14.23 39.13 -49.60
CA PRO A 519 -15.52 39.83 -49.71
C PRO A 519 -16.37 39.31 -50.88
N LEU A 520 -17.60 38.88 -50.59
CA LEU A 520 -18.90 39.46 -51.00
C LEU A 520 -20.03 38.51 -50.61
#